data_AF-A0A3S4KJH9-F1
#
_entry.id   AF-A0A3S4KJH9-F1
#
_cell.length_a   1.000
_cell.length_b   1.000
_cell.length_c   1.000
_cell.angle_alpha   90.00
_cell.angle_beta   90.00
_cell.angle_gamma   90.00
#
_symmetry.space_group_name_H-M   'P 1'
#
loop_
_entity.id
_entity.type
_entity.pdbx_description
1 polymer ?
#
loop_
_entity_poly.entity_id
_entity_poly.type
_entity_poly.pdbx_seq_one_letter_code
_entity_poly.pdbx_strand_id
1 'polypeptide(L)'
;MPLRVSLKAAAWMLRAWNHPQTLLAWLALLQCGARVLPVNPQLPQPLLDALLPDLTLRFALLLEEENTFPALQPLQMQQEAGEHAADWQPTRLSSMTLTSGSTGLPKAAVHTCQAHLASAEGVLSLNAVCQWGMTGCYRCRCFTFPARALCGAGCLRAPE
;
A
#
# COMPACT_ATOMS: atom_id res chain seq x y z
N MET A 1 -14.82 22.40 4.63
CA MET A 1 -13.48 22.70 5.23
C MET A 1 -12.65 21.43 5.11
N PRO A 2 -11.52 21.40 4.39
CA PRO A 2 -10.73 20.17 4.30
C PRO A 2 -10.01 19.99 5.64
N LEU A 3 -10.34 18.91 6.34
CA LEU A 3 -9.61 18.45 7.51
C LEU A 3 -8.14 18.30 7.11
N ARG A 4 -7.28 19.22 7.58
CA ARG A 4 -5.82 19.01 7.60
C ARG A 4 -5.52 18.01 8.72
N VAL A 5 -5.92 16.75 8.53
CA VAL A 5 -5.33 15.66 9.30
C VAL A 5 -3.84 15.71 8.98
N SER A 6 -3.01 15.91 9.99
CA SER A 6 -1.57 15.75 9.84
C SER A 6 -1.31 14.27 9.52
N LEU A 7 -1.38 13.91 8.24
CA LEU A 7 -1.16 12.57 7.67
C LEU A 7 0.25 12.01 7.90
N LYS A 8 1.08 12.70 8.70
CA LYS A 8 2.50 12.39 8.91
C LYS A 8 2.79 11.04 9.59
N ALA A 9 1.80 10.27 10.06
CA ALA A 9 2.10 9.02 10.79
C ALA A 9 1.03 7.91 10.83
N ALA A 10 -0.17 8.08 10.26
CA ALA A 10 -1.25 7.11 10.44
C ALA A 10 -1.09 5.89 9.51
N ALA A 11 -1.07 4.68 10.07
CA ALA A 11 -1.04 3.44 9.30
C ALA A 11 -2.45 2.98 8.94
N TRP A 12 -2.60 2.40 7.75
CA TRP A 12 -3.88 2.01 7.17
C TRP A 12 -3.89 0.50 6.93
N MET A 13 -4.92 -0.19 7.40
CA MET A 13 -5.10 -1.61 7.14
C MET A 13 -5.80 -1.78 5.78
N LEU A 14 -5.25 -2.63 4.92
CA LEU A 14 -5.94 -3.14 3.73
C LEU A 14 -6.19 -4.63 3.95
N ARG A 15 -7.45 -5.03 4.05
CA ARG A 15 -7.82 -6.44 4.21
C ARG A 15 -8.62 -6.89 3.01
N ALA A 16 -8.02 -7.76 2.22
CA ALA A 16 -8.62 -8.23 0.97
C ALA A 16 -7.94 -9.50 0.42
N TRP A 17 -8.64 -10.21 -0.47
CA TRP A 17 -8.08 -11.36 -1.17
C TRP A 17 -7.14 -10.92 -2.30
N ASN A 18 -6.40 -11.87 -2.87
CA ASN A 18 -5.58 -11.61 -4.05
C ASN A 18 -6.47 -11.39 -5.28
N HIS A 19 -6.74 -10.13 -5.60
CA HIS A 19 -7.57 -9.71 -6.72
C HIS A 19 -6.99 -8.43 -7.35
N PRO A 20 -7.19 -8.15 -8.66
CA PRO A 20 -6.75 -6.90 -9.29
C PRO A 20 -7.23 -5.64 -8.56
N GLN A 21 -8.43 -5.68 -8.00
CA GLN A 21 -8.97 -4.56 -7.22
C GLN A 21 -8.15 -4.28 -5.95
N THR A 22 -7.60 -5.31 -5.31
CA THR A 22 -6.70 -5.19 -4.15
C THR A 22 -5.41 -4.48 -4.53
N LEU A 23 -4.87 -4.76 -5.73
CA LEU A 23 -3.71 -4.04 -6.25
C LEU A 23 -4.04 -2.55 -6.48
N LEU A 24 -5.20 -2.25 -7.06
CA LEU A 24 -5.62 -0.86 -7.26
C LEU A 24 -5.83 -0.13 -5.94
N ALA A 25 -6.48 -0.76 -4.97
CA ALA A 25 -6.64 -0.23 -3.61
C ALA A 25 -5.26 0.04 -2.97
N TRP A 26 -4.34 -0.93 -3.03
CA TRP A 26 -2.97 -0.76 -2.55
C TRP A 26 -2.27 0.45 -3.17
N LEU A 27 -2.32 0.59 -4.49
CA LEU A 27 -1.71 1.71 -5.20
C LEU A 27 -2.38 3.05 -4.87
N ALA A 28 -3.69 3.08 -4.66
CA ALA A 28 -4.41 4.28 -4.24
C ALA A 28 -3.97 4.72 -2.83
N LEU A 29 -3.88 3.79 -1.87
CA LEU A 29 -3.38 4.06 -0.52
C LEU A 29 -1.94 4.61 -0.55
N LEU A 30 -1.06 4.03 -1.37
CA LEU A 30 0.32 4.51 -1.54
C LEU A 30 0.38 5.92 -2.15
N GLN A 31 -0.48 6.22 -3.13
CA GLN A 31 -0.57 7.56 -3.72
C GLN A 31 -1.06 8.60 -2.69
N CYS A 32 -1.95 8.22 -1.77
CA CYS A 32 -2.33 9.05 -0.63
C CYS A 32 -1.22 9.23 0.42
N GLY A 33 -0.06 8.57 0.25
CA GLY A 33 1.06 8.63 1.18
C GLY A 33 0.88 7.79 2.44
N ALA A 34 0.01 6.79 2.40
CA ALA A 34 -0.25 5.92 3.53
C ALA A 34 0.89 4.95 3.83
N ARG A 35 1.01 4.57 5.11
CA ARG A 35 1.74 3.38 5.54
C ARG A 35 0.78 2.21 5.60
N VAL A 36 0.85 1.29 4.65
CA VAL A 36 -0.16 0.25 4.45
C VAL A 36 0.23 -1.07 5.11
N LEU A 37 -0.68 -1.66 5.89
CA LEU A 37 -0.60 -3.03 6.37
C LEU A 37 -1.58 -3.91 5.57
N PRO A 38 -1.11 -4.75 4.63
CA PRO A 38 -1.95 -5.76 4.00
C PRO A 38 -2.22 -6.89 5.00
N VAL A 39 -3.49 -7.26 5.13
CA VAL A 39 -3.95 -8.33 6.01
C VAL A 39 -4.70 -9.35 5.17
N ASN A 40 -4.26 -10.60 5.19
CA ASN A 40 -4.98 -11.69 4.55
C ASN A 40 -6.31 -11.93 5.31
N PRO A 41 -7.47 -11.97 4.62
CA PRO A 41 -8.76 -12.31 5.21
C PRO A 41 -8.78 -13.63 6.01
N GLN A 42 -7.90 -14.58 5.67
CA GLN A 42 -7.77 -15.85 6.38
C GLN A 42 -7.09 -15.74 7.75
N LEU A 43 -6.48 -14.60 8.09
CA LEU A 43 -5.87 -14.42 9.40
C LEU A 43 -6.95 -14.41 10.49
N PRO A 44 -6.83 -15.24 11.55
CA PRO A 44 -7.83 -15.34 12.61
C PRO A 44 -8.04 -14.02 13.34
N GLN A 45 -9.31 -13.69 13.65
CA GLN A 45 -9.66 -12.47 14.39
C GLN A 45 -8.91 -12.32 15.73
N PRO A 46 -8.76 -13.37 16.58
CA PRO A 46 -8.06 -13.22 17.85
C PRO A 46 -6.58 -12.83 17.70
N LEU A 47 -5.94 -13.24 16.59
CA LEU A 47 -4.57 -12.84 16.29
C LEU A 47 -4.51 -11.35 15.91
N LEU A 48 -5.49 -10.87 15.16
CA LEU A 48 -5.59 -9.45 14.80
C LEU A 48 -5.90 -8.59 16.02
N ASP A 49 -6.81 -9.02 16.89
CA ASP A 49 -7.15 -8.31 18.12
C ASP A 49 -5.92 -8.11 19.02
N ALA A 50 -5.01 -9.09 19.06
CA ALA A 50 -3.76 -9.00 19.78
C ALA A 50 -2.71 -8.11 19.08
N LEU A 51 -2.68 -8.09 17.74
CA LEU A 51 -1.64 -7.40 16.96
C LEU A 51 -1.94 -5.93 16.68
N LEU A 52 -3.17 -5.62 16.22
CA LEU A 52 -3.52 -4.31 15.67
C LEU A 52 -3.33 -3.13 16.66
N PRO A 53 -3.58 -3.26 17.98
CA PRO A 53 -3.38 -2.17 18.94
C PRO A 53 -1.95 -1.60 18.93
N ASP A 54 -0.95 -2.45 18.72
CA ASP A 54 0.46 -2.07 18.74
C ASP A 54 0.95 -1.46 17.41
N LEU A 55 0.16 -1.56 16.34
CA LEU A 55 0.57 -1.17 14.98
C LEU A 55 0.19 0.26 14.61
N THR A 56 -0.37 1.05 15.54
CA THR A 56 -0.74 2.47 15.35
C THR A 56 -1.68 2.72 14.15
N LEU A 57 -2.48 1.71 13.81
CA LEU A 57 -3.45 1.81 12.72
C LEU A 57 -4.56 2.80 13.09
N ARG A 58 -5.10 3.48 12.09
CA ARG A 58 -6.20 4.44 12.24
C ARG A 58 -7.38 4.16 11.33
N PHE A 59 -7.09 3.61 10.16
CA PHE A 59 -8.06 3.38 9.10
C PHE A 59 -8.05 1.94 8.65
N ALA A 60 -9.19 1.46 8.18
CA ALA A 60 -9.36 0.13 7.64
C ALA A 60 -10.11 0.19 6.30
N LEU A 61 -9.50 -0.32 5.24
CA LEU A 61 -10.14 -0.58 3.96
C LEU A 61 -10.32 -2.10 3.82
N LEU A 62 -11.58 -2.55 3.88
CA LEU A 62 -11.99 -3.93 3.68
C LEU A 62 -12.74 -3.98 2.35
N LEU A 63 -12.32 -4.84 1.41
CA LEU A 63 -12.92 -4.86 0.07
C LEU A 63 -14.10 -5.84 -0.04
N GLU A 64 -14.09 -6.92 0.73
CA GLU A 64 -15.05 -8.02 0.62
C GLU A 64 -15.96 -8.19 1.85
N GLU A 65 -15.71 -7.44 2.92
CA GLU A 65 -16.41 -7.58 4.19
C GLU A 65 -16.68 -6.23 4.87
N GLU A 66 -17.64 -6.21 5.79
CA GLU A 66 -17.93 -5.04 6.60
C GLU A 66 -16.87 -4.86 7.70
N ASN A 67 -16.66 -3.61 8.13
CA ASN A 67 -15.67 -3.31 9.15
C ASN A 67 -16.10 -3.85 10.53
N THR A 68 -15.44 -4.92 10.97
CA THR A 68 -15.62 -5.51 12.31
C THR A 68 -14.61 -4.98 13.34
N PHE A 69 -13.74 -4.04 12.96
CA PHE A 69 -12.68 -3.49 13.82
C PHE A 69 -13.12 -2.15 14.42
N PRO A 70 -13.60 -2.09 15.68
CA PRO A 70 -14.21 -0.89 16.26
C PRO A 70 -13.21 0.26 16.47
N ALA A 71 -11.92 -0.04 16.59
CA ALA A 71 -10.86 0.95 16.78
C ALA A 71 -10.37 1.60 15.46
N LEU A 72 -10.81 1.09 14.30
CA LEU A 72 -10.37 1.57 13.00
C LEU A 72 -11.50 2.28 12.27
N GLN A 73 -11.21 3.47 11.76
CA GLN A 73 -12.15 4.21 10.94
C GLN A 73 -12.29 3.52 9.57
N PRO A 74 -13.51 3.15 9.14
CA PRO A 74 -13.69 2.49 7.87
C PRO A 74 -13.38 3.44 6.71
N LEU A 75 -12.77 2.92 5.66
CA LEU A 75 -12.57 3.59 4.37
C LEU A 75 -13.33 2.84 3.29
N GLN A 76 -13.83 3.59 2.31
CA GLN A 76 -14.46 3.04 1.12
C GLN A 76 -13.72 3.49 -0.13
N MET A 77 -13.55 2.55 -1.07
CA MET A 77 -12.96 2.85 -2.37
C MET A 77 -14.04 3.40 -3.31
N GLN A 78 -13.85 4.63 -3.79
CA GLN A 78 -14.79 5.31 -4.68
C GLN A 78 -14.04 5.78 -5.93
N GLN A 79 -14.62 5.57 -7.11
CA GLN A 79 -14.09 6.17 -8.33
C GLN A 79 -14.50 7.63 -8.38
N GLU A 80 -13.52 8.52 -8.33
CA GLU A 80 -13.72 9.96 -8.47
C GLU A 80 -12.78 10.50 -9.54
N ALA A 81 -13.22 11.54 -10.26
CA ALA A 81 -12.40 12.23 -11.24
C ALA A 81 -11.43 13.19 -10.53
N GLY A 82 -10.16 13.12 -10.90
CA GLY A 82 -9.12 14.02 -10.38
C GLY A 82 -7.76 13.33 -10.28
N GLU A 83 -6.73 14.12 -10.03
CA GLU A 83 -5.40 13.62 -9.69
C GLU A 83 -5.11 13.96 -8.22
N HIS A 84 -4.90 12.92 -7.41
CA HIS A 84 -4.49 13.08 -6.03
C HIS A 84 -3.26 12.22 -5.77
N ALA A 85 -2.14 12.89 -5.50
CA ALA A 85 -0.90 12.24 -5.09
C ALA A 85 -0.24 13.09 -3.99
N ALA A 86 0.12 12.45 -2.89
CA ALA A 86 0.96 13.05 -1.88
C ALA A 86 2.36 13.27 -2.46
N ASP A 87 3.04 14.33 -1.99
CA ASP A 87 4.40 14.66 -2.44
C ASP A 87 5.33 13.45 -2.35
N TRP A 88 6.16 13.23 -3.38
CA TRP A 88 7.10 12.13 -3.37
C TRP A 88 8.16 12.32 -2.28
N GLN A 89 8.33 11.31 -1.43
CA GLN A 89 9.33 11.30 -0.35
C GLN A 89 9.95 9.90 -0.26
N PRO A 90 11.24 9.71 -0.61
CA PRO A 90 11.87 8.39 -0.65
C PRO A 90 11.94 7.73 0.73
N THR A 91 12.10 8.52 1.79
CA THR A 91 12.21 8.04 3.18
C THR A 91 10.85 7.84 3.86
N ARG A 92 9.73 8.07 3.16
CA ARG A 92 8.39 7.82 3.71
C ARG A 92 8.19 6.33 3.93
N LEU A 93 7.71 5.96 5.13
CA LEU A 93 7.26 4.60 5.44
C LEU A 93 6.00 4.30 4.63
N SER A 94 6.02 3.25 3.81
CA SER A 94 4.99 2.97 2.82
C SER A 94 4.26 1.66 3.05
N SER A 95 4.94 0.63 3.54
CA SER A 95 4.32 -0.68 3.79
C SER A 95 4.78 -1.30 5.08
N MET A 96 3.94 -2.19 5.59
CA MET A 96 4.16 -3.03 6.75
C MET A 96 3.96 -4.49 6.33
N THR A 97 4.82 -5.40 6.80
CA THR A 97 4.71 -6.83 6.51
C THR A 97 4.78 -7.61 7.80
N LEU A 98 3.73 -8.41 8.08
CA LEU A 98 3.73 -9.30 9.24
C LEU A 98 4.71 -10.44 9.02
N THR A 99 5.57 -10.67 10.00
CA THR A 99 6.54 -11.77 10.05
C THR A 99 6.18 -12.65 11.22
N SER A 100 6.29 -13.98 11.07
CA SER A 100 5.81 -14.94 12.08
C SER A 100 6.41 -14.75 13.47
N GLY A 101 7.60 -14.13 13.56
CA GLY A 101 8.24 -13.78 14.83
C GLY A 101 8.60 -15.03 15.65
N SER A 102 9.88 -15.29 15.88
CA SER A 102 10.31 -16.43 16.73
C SER A 102 9.81 -16.36 18.18
N THR A 103 9.26 -15.23 18.60
CA THR A 103 8.79 -14.91 19.97
C THR A 103 7.28 -15.10 20.18
N GLY A 104 6.58 -15.74 19.24
CA GLY A 104 5.16 -16.10 19.36
C GLY A 104 4.20 -15.14 18.67
N LEU A 105 4.25 -13.84 18.98
CA LEU A 105 3.43 -12.83 18.30
C LEU A 105 4.13 -12.30 17.03
N PRO A 106 3.42 -12.24 15.89
CA PRO A 106 3.95 -11.65 14.66
C PRO A 106 4.43 -10.21 14.83
N LYS A 107 5.52 -9.85 14.14
CA LYS A 107 6.06 -8.48 14.13
C LYS A 107 5.86 -7.84 12.78
N ALA A 108 5.53 -6.55 12.75
CA ALA A 108 5.45 -5.79 11.51
C ALA A 108 6.82 -5.20 11.13
N ALA A 109 7.43 -5.71 10.07
CA ALA A 109 8.56 -5.07 9.41
C ALA A 109 8.04 -3.88 8.58
N VAL A 110 8.69 -2.72 8.69
CA VAL A 110 8.25 -1.50 8.00
C VAL A 110 9.28 -1.10 6.95
N HIS A 111 8.80 -0.80 5.74
CA HIS A 111 9.65 -0.44 4.60
C HIS A 111 9.36 0.99 4.13
N THR A 112 10.41 1.67 3.68
CA THR A 112 10.30 2.96 3.00
C THR A 112 10.05 2.78 1.50
N CYS A 113 9.56 3.82 0.83
CA CYS A 113 9.49 3.85 -0.63
C CYS A 113 10.86 3.52 -1.27
N GLN A 114 11.94 4.09 -0.74
CA GLN A 114 13.30 3.82 -1.21
C GLN A 114 13.72 2.36 -1.03
N ALA A 115 13.34 1.72 0.08
CA ALA A 115 13.64 0.31 0.30
C ALA A 115 12.95 -0.60 -0.75
N HIS A 116 11.70 -0.28 -1.10
CA HIS A 116 11.00 -0.97 -2.19
C HIS A 116 11.68 -0.79 -3.54
N LEU A 117 12.09 0.44 -3.88
CA LEU A 117 12.81 0.72 -5.12
C LEU A 117 14.15 -0.02 -5.17
N ALA A 118 14.94 0.03 -4.10
CA ALA A 118 16.21 -0.68 -4.02
C ALA A 118 16.02 -2.20 -4.15
N SER A 119 14.99 -2.76 -3.53
CA SER A 119 14.65 -4.18 -3.69
C SER A 119 14.26 -4.52 -5.13
N ALA A 120 13.46 -3.67 -5.78
CA ALA A 120 13.06 -3.86 -7.17
C ALA A 120 14.26 -3.78 -8.12
N GLU A 121 15.14 -2.80 -7.94
CA GLU A 121 16.39 -2.66 -8.68
C GLU A 121 17.28 -3.90 -8.51
N GLY A 122 17.39 -4.42 -7.28
CA GLY A 122 18.10 -5.67 -7.00
C GLY A 122 17.55 -6.85 -7.80
N VAL A 123 16.23 -7.07 -7.77
CA VAL A 123 15.58 -8.15 -8.54
C VAL A 123 15.79 -7.98 -10.05
N LEU A 124 15.66 -6.75 -10.56
CA LEU A 124 15.88 -6.47 -11.98
C LEU A 124 17.33 -6.73 -12.40
N SER A 125 18.30 -6.47 -11.53
CA SER A 125 19.72 -6.77 -11.78
C SER A 125 20.01 -8.26 -11.88
N LEU A 126 19.26 -9.10 -11.14
CA LEU A 126 19.39 -10.57 -11.20
C LEU A 126 18.77 -11.13 -12.48
N ASN A 127 17.71 -10.50 -12.98
CA ASN A 127 17.06 -10.88 -14.24
C ASN A 127 17.82 -10.40 -15.49
N ALA A 128 18.94 -9.69 -15.34
CA ALA A 128 19.78 -9.24 -16.45
C ALA A 128 20.66 -10.36 -17.05
N VAL A 129 20.64 -11.58 -16.49
CA VAL A 129 21.35 -12.75 -17.02
C VAL A 129 20.38 -13.62 -17.85
N CYS A 130 19.85 -13.05 -18.93
CA CYS A 130 19.38 -13.79 -20.09
C CYS A 130 19.40 -12.83 -21.28
N GLN A 131 20.49 -12.89 -22.05
CA GLN A 131 20.64 -12.21 -23.34
C GLN A 131 19.53 -12.67 -24.29
N TRP A 132 18.43 -11.95 -24.36
CA TRP A 132 17.65 -11.90 -25.59
C TRP A 132 18.33 -10.89 -26.51
N GLY A 133 19.22 -11.41 -27.34
CA GLY A 133 19.69 -10.71 -28.52
C GLY A 133 18.49 -10.41 -29.41
N MET A 134 18.06 -9.15 -29.43
CA MET A 134 17.47 -8.49 -30.59
C MET A 134 17.51 -6.98 -30.33
N THR A 135 18.26 -6.30 -31.18
CA THR A 135 18.35 -4.85 -31.37
C THR A 135 17.04 -4.11 -31.09
N GLY A 136 16.98 -3.44 -29.94
CA GLY A 136 15.92 -2.52 -29.56
C GLY A 136 16.44 -1.58 -28.47
N CYS A 137 16.68 -0.34 -28.85
CA CYS A 137 17.28 0.69 -28.01
C CYS A 137 16.38 1.04 -26.81
N TYR A 138 16.61 0.45 -25.63
CA TYR A 138 16.05 0.94 -24.37
C TYR A 138 17.09 1.82 -23.67
N ARG A 139 17.28 3.02 -24.23
CA ARG A 139 17.97 4.10 -23.53
C ARG A 139 17.04 4.57 -22.43
N CYS A 140 17.30 4.13 -21.20
CA CYS A 140 16.72 4.66 -19.97
C CYS A 140 16.96 6.17 -19.91
N ARG A 141 15.98 6.93 -20.39
CA ARG A 141 15.84 8.35 -20.15
C ARG A 141 14.35 8.59 -19.96
N CYS A 142 13.98 8.97 -18.74
CA CYS A 142 12.65 9.44 -18.38
C CYS A 142 11.53 8.40 -18.60
N PHE A 143 11.19 7.67 -17.54
CA PHE A 143 9.79 7.26 -17.37
C PHE A 143 8.96 8.53 -17.11
N THR A 144 8.66 9.25 -18.20
CA THR A 144 7.45 10.05 -18.28
C THR A 144 6.35 9.05 -18.62
N PHE A 145 5.71 8.48 -17.61
CA PHE A 145 4.43 7.80 -17.83
C PHE A 145 3.50 8.84 -18.48
N PRO A 146 2.91 8.60 -19.65
CA PRO A 146 1.72 9.34 -20.01
C PRO A 146 0.66 8.89 -19.01
N ALA A 147 0.39 9.71 -18.00
CA ALA A 147 -0.56 9.46 -16.92
C ALA A 147 -2.00 9.15 -17.40
N ARG A 148 -2.25 9.17 -18.72
CA ARG A 148 -3.59 9.12 -19.32
C ARG A 148 -4.21 7.73 -19.48
N ALA A 149 -3.49 6.65 -19.16
CA ALA A 149 -4.00 5.28 -19.34
C ALA A 149 -4.29 4.52 -18.02
N LEU A 150 -4.00 5.13 -16.87
CA LEU A 150 -4.37 4.60 -15.55
C LEU A 150 -5.31 5.54 -14.77
N CYS A 151 -5.84 6.57 -15.44
CA CYS A 151 -6.83 7.51 -14.90
C CYS A 151 -8.17 6.82 -14.63
N GLY A 152 -8.22 6.09 -13.54
CA GLY A 152 -9.40 5.57 -12.87
C GLY A 152 -9.10 5.16 -11.43
N ALA A 153 -8.00 5.67 -10.86
CA ALA A 153 -7.57 5.34 -9.51
C ALA A 153 -8.43 6.13 -8.51
N GLY A 154 -9.35 5.41 -7.87
CA GLY A 154 -10.33 5.95 -6.96
C GLY A 154 -9.73 6.67 -5.75
N CYS A 155 -10.41 7.73 -5.31
CA CYS A 155 -10.13 8.41 -4.06
C CYS A 155 -10.81 7.65 -2.90
N LEU A 156 -10.10 7.53 -1.78
CA LEU A 156 -10.63 6.92 -0.57
C LEU A 156 -11.26 8.01 0.29
N ARG A 157 -12.53 7.83 0.65
CA ARG A 157 -13.27 8.76 1.51
C ARG A 157 -13.57 8.09 2.85
N ALA A 158 -13.32 8.80 3.95
CA ALA A 158 -13.83 8.40 5.27
C ALA A 158 -15.31 8.82 5.37
N PRO A 159 -16.20 8.01 5.96
CA PRO A 159 -17.57 8.44 6.23
C PRO A 159 -17.59 9.59 7.24
N GLU A 160 -18.55 10.50 7.08
CA GLU A 160 -18.78 11.68 7.94
C GLU A 160 -19.14 11.30 9.38
#